data_AF-A0A9D7QC27-F1
#
_entry.id   AF-A0A9D7QC27-F1
#
_cell.length_a   1.000
_cell.length_b   1.000
_cell.length_c   1.000
_cell.angle_alpha   90.00
_cell.angle_beta   90.00
_cell.angle_gamma   90.00
#
_symmetry.space_group_name_H-M   'P 1'
#
loop_
_entity.id
_entity.type
_entity.pdbx_description
1 polymer ?
#
loop_
_entity_poly.entity_id
_entity_poly.type
_entity_poly.pdbx_seq_one_letter_code
_entity_poly.pdbx_strand_id
1 'polypeptide(L)'
;MKLAIPLTATDEFSPHYGAAAKFTVVEVDAVRRQVQRRLVVVPQASEPCQWPRLLRAAGVDLVLAGGMGAGARQHMAEHGLQVMTGVSAATPDELVAAWLEDRLVAGPNACDGTGPHHAEHHHDDGHCNCSH
;
A
#
# COMPACT_ATOMS: atom_id res chain seq x y z
N MET A 1 14.44 9.08 -0.17
CA MET A 1 13.54 7.97 -0.55
C MET A 1 12.11 8.37 -0.28
N LYS A 2 11.13 7.71 -0.90
CA LYS A 2 9.72 8.07 -0.75
C LYS A 2 8.86 6.87 -0.33
N LEU A 3 8.06 7.06 0.71
CA LEU A 3 7.11 6.08 1.22
C LEU A 3 5.70 6.45 0.81
N ALA A 4 4.91 5.50 0.33
CA ALA A 4 3.49 5.70 0.03
C ALA A 4 2.62 4.98 1.05
N ILE A 5 1.58 5.66 1.53
CA ILE A 5 0.65 5.16 2.54
C ILE A 5 -0.78 5.31 1.99
N PRO A 6 -1.55 4.21 1.90
CA PRO A 6 -2.92 4.24 1.41
C PRO A 6 -3.83 4.91 2.43
N LEU A 7 -4.65 5.85 1.95
CA LEU A 7 -5.63 6.58 2.74
C LEU A 7 -7.05 6.40 2.20
N THR A 8 -8.01 6.44 3.10
CA THR A 8 -9.43 6.57 2.78
C THR A 8 -9.73 7.99 2.26
N ALA A 9 -10.97 8.22 1.83
CA ALA A 9 -11.41 9.55 1.40
C ALA A 9 -11.26 10.61 2.53
N THR A 10 -11.39 10.18 3.79
CA THR A 10 -11.33 10.97 5.03
C THR A 10 -9.91 11.20 5.57
N ASP A 11 -8.85 10.89 4.81
CA ASP A 11 -7.44 10.99 5.22
C ASP A 11 -7.03 10.01 6.33
N GLU A 12 -7.82 8.96 6.57
CA GLU A 12 -7.50 7.91 7.53
C GLU A 12 -6.71 6.77 6.85
N PHE A 13 -5.87 6.07 7.60
CA PHE A 13 -5.13 4.93 7.06
C PHE A 13 -6.08 3.84 6.57
N SER A 14 -5.93 3.42 5.31
CA SER A 14 -6.72 2.33 4.76
C SER A 14 -6.01 0.99 5.03
N PRO A 15 -6.59 0.09 5.85
CA PRO A 15 -6.03 -1.24 6.05
C PRO A 15 -6.13 -2.09 4.79
N HIS A 16 -6.97 -1.73 3.81
CA HIS A 16 -7.08 -2.43 2.54
C HIS A 16 -6.62 -1.54 1.39
N TYR A 17 -5.57 -1.96 0.69
CA TYR A 17 -5.05 -1.26 -0.49
C TYR A 17 -6.12 -1.02 -1.56
N GLY A 18 -6.99 -2.00 -1.83
CA GLY A 18 -8.04 -1.89 -2.85
C GLY A 18 -9.17 -0.90 -2.50
N ALA A 19 -9.33 -0.55 -1.23
CA ALA A 19 -10.32 0.44 -0.77
C ALA A 19 -9.70 1.84 -0.58
N ALA A 20 -8.41 2.01 -0.89
CA ALA A 20 -7.73 3.29 -0.76
C ALA A 20 -8.27 4.28 -1.81
N ALA A 21 -8.66 5.47 -1.37
CA ALA A 21 -9.11 6.55 -2.24
C ALA A 21 -7.91 7.37 -2.75
N LYS A 22 -6.85 7.49 -1.95
CA LYS A 22 -5.66 8.29 -2.24
C LYS A 22 -4.44 7.71 -1.54
N PHE A 23 -3.25 8.14 -1.95
CA PHE A 23 -2.00 7.82 -1.27
C PHE A 23 -1.35 9.09 -0.78
N THR A 24 -0.89 9.09 0.46
CA THR A 24 0.08 10.10 0.90
C THR A 24 1.49 9.57 0.65
N VAL A 25 2.28 10.34 -0.08
CA VAL A 25 3.67 10.08 -0.39
C VAL A 25 4.52 10.97 0.50
N VAL A 26 5.30 10.35 1.38
CA VAL A 26 6.18 11.02 2.31
C VAL A 26 7.62 10.81 1.88
N GLU A 27 8.28 11.90 1.54
CA GLU A 27 9.70 11.91 1.25
C GLU A 27 10.48 12.01 2.54
N VAL A 28 11.38 11.04 2.75
CA VAL A 28 12.23 10.97 3.94
C VAL A 28 13.70 10.85 3.56
N ASP A 29 14.53 11.40 4.43
CA ASP A 29 15.97 11.16 4.49
C ASP A 29 16.22 10.05 5.50
N ALA A 30 16.46 8.83 5.02
CA ALA A 30 16.74 7.67 5.88
C ALA A 30 18.06 7.80 6.65
N VAL A 31 19.02 8.58 6.14
CA VAL A 31 20.32 8.80 6.81
C VAL A 31 20.13 9.75 8.00
N ARG A 32 19.41 10.84 7.79
CA ARG A 32 19.10 11.83 8.85
C ARG A 32 17.89 11.48 9.69
N ARG A 33 17.13 10.46 9.29
CA ARG A 33 15.85 10.06 9.90
C ARG A 33 14.86 11.22 9.98
N GLN A 34 14.71 11.95 8.89
CA GLN A 34 13.87 13.15 8.84
C GLN A 34 12.88 13.12 7.68
N VAL A 35 11.68 13.64 7.93
CA VAL A 35 10.69 13.88 6.89
C VAL A 35 11.04 15.18 6.17
N GLN A 36 11.20 15.11 4.86
CA GLN A 36 11.55 16.25 4.03
C GLN A 36 10.31 16.89 3.42
N ARG A 37 9.43 16.09 2.83
CA ARG A 37 8.25 16.57 2.08
C ARG A 37 7.10 15.58 2.15
N ARG A 38 5.90 16.09 1.88
CA ARG A 38 4.68 15.30 1.74
C ARG A 38 3.93 15.72 0.50
N LEU A 39 3.40 14.75 -0.21
CA LEU A 39 2.59 14.93 -1.41
C LEU A 39 1.41 13.97 -1.33
N VAL A 40 0.21 14.44 -1.64
CA VAL A 40 -0.94 13.55 -1.79
C VAL A 40 -1.10 13.22 -3.27
N VAL A 41 -1.13 11.93 -3.58
CA VAL A 41 -1.39 11.39 -4.92
C VAL A 41 -2.81 10.85 -4.94
N VAL A 42 -3.65 11.46 -5.77
CA VAL A 42 -5.03 11.06 -6.01
C VAL A 42 -5.13 10.56 -7.45
N PRO A 43 -5.79 9.43 -7.70
CA PRO A 43 -5.95 8.90 -9.05
C PRO A 43 -6.98 9.78 -9.77
N GLN A 44 -6.65 10.24 -10.98
CA GLN A 44 -7.61 10.97 -11.79
C GLN A 44 -8.58 9.98 -12.46
N ALA A 45 -9.74 9.78 -11.83
CA ALA A 45 -10.93 9.06 -12.30
C ALA A 45 -10.81 7.55 -12.62
N SER A 46 -11.68 6.77 -11.95
CA SER A 46 -12.26 5.47 -12.32
C SER A 46 -11.38 4.23 -12.61
N GLU A 47 -10.04 4.33 -12.67
CA GLU A 47 -9.19 3.16 -12.93
C GLU A 47 -8.23 2.83 -11.76
N PRO A 48 -8.64 1.95 -10.82
CA PRO A 48 -7.78 1.48 -9.75
C PRO A 48 -6.55 0.67 -10.23
N CYS A 49 -6.48 0.25 -11.50
CA CYS A 49 -5.32 -0.48 -12.05
C CYS A 49 -4.06 0.39 -12.26
N GLN A 50 -4.11 1.72 -12.11
CA GLN A 50 -2.97 2.60 -12.44
C GLN A 50 -2.04 2.94 -11.26
N TRP A 51 -2.35 2.45 -10.05
CA TRP A 51 -1.60 2.81 -8.85
C TRP A 51 -0.10 2.52 -8.91
N PRO A 52 0.40 1.34 -9.34
CA PRO A 52 1.85 1.11 -9.38
C PRO A 52 2.55 2.09 -10.31
N ARG A 53 1.96 2.38 -11.47
CA ARG A 53 2.49 3.36 -12.41
C ARG A 53 2.50 4.77 -11.83
N LEU A 54 1.42 5.19 -11.17
CA LEU A 54 1.31 6.52 -10.54
C LEU A 54 2.31 6.68 -9.39
N LEU A 55 2.42 5.70 -8.51
CA LEU A 55 3.37 5.71 -7.39
C LEU A 55 4.81 5.71 -7.91
N ARG A 56 5.10 4.91 -8.95
CA ARG A 56 6.43 4.90 -9.57
C ARG A 56 6.75 6.24 -10.23
N ALA A 57 5.80 6.85 -10.93
CA ALA A 57 5.95 8.18 -11.52
C ALA A 57 6.16 9.28 -10.45
N ALA A 58 5.53 9.13 -9.28
CA ALA A 58 5.78 9.99 -8.12
C ALA A 58 7.16 9.74 -7.46
N GLY A 59 7.89 8.72 -7.91
CA GLY A 59 9.20 8.33 -7.39
C GLY A 59 9.13 7.61 -6.04
N VAL A 60 8.03 6.91 -5.79
CA VAL A 60 7.88 6.06 -4.60
C VAL A 60 8.86 4.89 -4.69
N ASP A 61 9.43 4.53 -3.55
CA ASP A 61 10.33 3.38 -3.38
C ASP A 61 9.63 2.26 -2.60
N LEU A 62 8.88 2.62 -1.54
CA LEU A 62 8.24 1.69 -0.61
C LEU A 62 6.77 2.05 -0.36
N VAL A 63 5.89 1.07 -0.35
CA VAL A 63 4.46 1.20 0.01
C VAL A 63 4.22 0.52 1.35
N LEU A 64 3.69 1.26 2.33
CA LEU A 64 3.29 0.73 3.64
C LEU A 64 1.78 0.50 3.63
N ALA A 65 1.33 -0.75 3.70
CA ALA A 65 -0.08 -1.11 3.68
C ALA A 65 -0.46 -2.04 4.84
N GLY A 66 -1.70 -1.95 5.31
CA GLY A 66 -2.21 -2.91 6.31
C GLY A 66 -2.35 -4.30 5.71
N GLY A 67 -3.07 -4.37 4.58
CA GLY A 67 -3.32 -5.58 3.82
C GLY A 67 -3.26 -5.29 2.32
N MET A 68 -2.56 -6.16 1.60
CA MET A 68 -2.48 -6.14 0.14
C MET A 68 -2.57 -7.56 -0.39
N GLY A 69 -3.44 -7.77 -1.39
CA GLY A 69 -3.57 -9.07 -2.06
C GLY A 69 -2.29 -9.44 -2.82
N ALA A 70 -2.03 -10.75 -2.95
CA ALA A 70 -0.81 -11.25 -3.60
C ALA A 70 -0.61 -10.71 -5.03
N GLY A 71 -1.68 -10.62 -5.83
CA GLY A 71 -1.61 -10.04 -7.18
C GLY A 71 -1.20 -8.57 -7.20
N ALA A 72 -1.71 -7.75 -6.28
CA ALA A 72 -1.33 -6.34 -6.18
C ALA A 72 0.12 -6.16 -5.70
N ARG A 73 0.59 -7.00 -4.77
CA ARG A 73 2.00 -7.02 -4.34
C ARG A 73 2.94 -7.36 -5.50
N GLN A 74 2.59 -8.39 -6.27
CA GLN A 74 3.36 -8.79 -7.44
C GLN A 74 3.39 -7.66 -8.48
N HIS A 75 2.24 -7.05 -8.75
CA HIS A 75 2.14 -5.96 -9.72
C HIS A 75 2.99 -4.73 -9.29
N MET A 76 3.00 -4.37 -8.00
CA MET A 76 3.90 -3.35 -7.47
C MET A 76 5.37 -3.71 -7.68
N ALA A 77 5.75 -4.96 -7.37
CA ALA A 77 7.12 -5.44 -7.53
C ALA A 77 7.58 -5.43 -8.99
N GLU A 78 6.71 -5.77 -9.95
CA GLU A 78 6.97 -5.67 -11.39
C GLU A 78 7.29 -4.24 -11.83
N HIS A 79 6.72 -3.24 -11.15
CA HIS A 79 7.02 -1.82 -11.36
C HIS A 79 8.21 -1.29 -10.52
N GLY A 80 8.91 -2.17 -9.81
CA GLY A 80 10.06 -1.83 -8.97
C GLY A 80 9.69 -1.13 -7.66
N LEU A 81 8.45 -1.30 -7.19
CA LEU A 81 7.97 -0.77 -5.92
C LEU A 81 8.04 -1.87 -4.85
N GLN A 82 8.65 -1.56 -3.71
CA GLN A 82 8.62 -2.44 -2.57
C GLN A 82 7.31 -2.27 -1.82
N VAL A 83 6.79 -3.36 -1.26
CA VAL A 83 5.56 -3.33 -0.45
C VAL A 83 5.83 -3.97 0.89
N MET A 84 5.47 -3.27 1.95
CA MET A 84 5.42 -3.77 3.31
C MET A 84 3.96 -3.88 3.74
N THR A 85 3.48 -5.11 3.92
CA THR A 85 2.14 -5.41 4.43
C THR A 85 2.16 -5.74 5.92
N GLY A 86 0.99 -5.78 6.56
CA GLY A 86 0.87 -6.09 7.99
C GLY A 86 1.18 -4.89 8.88
N VAL A 87 1.12 -3.68 8.33
CA VAL A 87 1.30 -2.44 9.08
C VAL A 87 0.04 -2.16 9.89
N SER A 88 0.19 -1.95 11.19
CA SER A 88 -0.95 -1.62 12.08
C SER A 88 -1.56 -0.28 11.70
N ALA A 89 -2.88 -0.15 11.84
CA ALA A 89 -3.56 1.10 11.56
C ALA A 89 -3.05 2.21 12.51
N ALA A 90 -2.38 3.20 11.93
CA ALA A 90 -1.87 4.39 12.61
C ALA A 90 -1.85 5.57 11.64
N THR A 91 -1.58 6.77 12.14
CA THR A 91 -1.48 7.93 11.27
C THR A 91 -0.27 7.82 10.33
N PRO A 92 -0.30 8.45 9.13
CA PRO A 92 0.85 8.44 8.22
C PRO A 92 2.15 8.92 8.88
N ASP A 93 2.05 9.91 9.76
CA ASP A 93 3.14 10.42 10.59
C ASP A 93 3.74 9.33 11.47
N GLU A 94 2.92 8.61 12.22
CA GLU A 94 3.37 7.54 13.11
C GLU A 94 4.00 6.39 12.34
N LEU A 95 3.43 6.03 11.18
CA LEU A 95 3.98 4.98 10.33
C LEU A 95 5.36 5.35 9.79
N VAL A 96 5.52 6.58 9.33
CA VAL A 96 6.82 7.07 8.85
C VAL A 96 7.82 7.19 9.99
N ALA A 97 7.41 7.69 11.15
CA ALA A 97 8.28 7.77 12.33
C ALA A 97 8.73 6.37 12.78
N ALA A 98 7.80 5.42 12.91
CA ALA A 98 8.12 4.05 13.26
C ALA A 98 9.06 3.39 12.25
N TRP A 99 8.88 3.68 10.95
CA TRP A 99 9.78 3.19 9.91
C TRP A 99 11.19 3.80 10.02
N LEU A 100 11.29 5.13 10.22
CA LEU A 100 12.56 5.84 10.43
C LEU A 100 13.32 5.36 11.67
N GLU A 101 12.59 4.91 12.69
CA GLU A 101 13.13 4.39 13.93
C GLU A 101 13.43 2.88 13.89
N ASP A 102 13.18 2.21 12.77
CA ASP A 102 13.28 0.74 12.63
C ASP A 102 12.36 -0.02 13.61
N ARG A 103 11.29 0.63 14.07
CA ARG A 103 10.27 0.07 14.99
C ARG A 103 9.04 -0.47 14.27
N LEU A 104 8.95 -0.27 12.95
CA LEU A 104 7.81 -0.73 12.17
C LEU A 104 7.91 -2.25 11.95
N VAL A 105 7.07 -3.01 12.67
CA VAL A 105 6.98 -4.46 12.52
C VAL A 105 5.91 -4.80 11.50
N ALA A 106 6.32 -5.40 10.38
CA ALA A 106 5.41 -5.99 9.42
C ALA A 106 4.80 -7.26 10.03
N GLY A 107 3.51 -7.20 10.37
CA GLY A 107 2.76 -8.36 10.86
C GLY A 107 2.43 -9.37 9.75
N PRO A 108 1.78 -10.49 10.10
CA PRO A 108 1.19 -11.38 9.10
C PRO A 108 0.23 -10.57 8.23
N ASN A 109 0.39 -10.64 6.91
CA ASN A 109 -0.51 -9.96 5.98
C ASN A 109 -1.92 -10.50 6.18
N ALA A 110 -2.89 -9.60 6.34
CA ALA A 110 -4.29 -9.98 6.55
C ALA A 110 -4.88 -10.83 5.39
N CYS A 111 -4.23 -10.85 4.22
CA CYS A 111 -4.64 -11.66 3.07
C CYS A 111 -3.93 -13.02 2.96
N ASP A 112 -2.92 -13.33 3.78
CA ASP A 112 -2.21 -14.63 3.77
C ASP A 112 -2.92 -15.66 4.67
N GLY A 113 -4.25 -15.74 4.54
CA GLY A 113 -5.11 -16.65 5.31
C GLY A 113 -4.81 -18.11 5.01
N THR A 114 -4.04 -18.76 5.89
CA THR A 114 -3.99 -20.21 6.06
C THR A 114 -5.11 -20.62 7.03
N GLY A 115 -6.34 -20.68 6.53
CA GLY A 115 -7.41 -21.43 7.17
C GLY A 115 -7.56 -22.80 6.52
N PRO A 116 -7.58 -23.92 7.25
CA PRO A 116 -8.15 -25.16 6.72
C PRO A 116 -9.69 -25.01 6.69
N HIS A 117 -10.37 -25.76 5.81
CA HIS A 117 -11.84 -25.89 5.67
C HIS A 117 -12.50 -24.71 4.91
N HIS A 118 -13.24 -24.82 3.79
CA HIS A 118 -13.94 -25.91 3.08
C HIS A 118 -13.84 -25.69 1.56
N ALA A 119 -13.70 -26.78 0.82
CA ALA A 119 -14.13 -26.83 -0.57
C ALA A 119 -15.65 -26.82 -0.58
N GLU A 120 -16.28 -25.73 -1.03
CA GLU A 120 -17.66 -25.72 -1.54
C GLU A 120 -17.95 -24.40 -2.28
N HIS A 121 -18.59 -24.54 -3.44
CA HIS A 121 -18.80 -23.55 -4.48
C HIS A 121 -19.53 -22.28 -3.99
N HIS A 122 -19.01 -21.10 -4.36
CA HIS A 122 -19.81 -20.01 -4.93
C HIS A 122 -18.92 -19.19 -5.89
N HIS A 123 -19.32 -19.14 -7.16
CA HIS A 123 -18.80 -18.19 -8.14
C HIS A 123 -19.10 -16.77 -7.64
N ASP A 124 -18.07 -15.97 -7.41
CA ASP A 124 -18.15 -14.51 -7.50
C ASP A 124 -16.89 -14.04 -8.23
N ASP A 125 -17.11 -13.63 -9.47
CA ASP A 125 -16.15 -13.07 -10.43
C ASP A 125 -15.55 -11.76 -9.88
N GLY A 126 -14.59 -11.89 -8.96
CA GLY A 126 -13.67 -10.82 -8.56
C GLY A 126 -12.41 -10.79 -9.42
N HIS A 127 -12.50 -11.15 -10.69
CA HIS A 127 -11.39 -11.06 -11.64
C HIS A 127 -11.19 -9.59 -12.00
N CYS A 128 -10.16 -8.94 -11.44
CA CYS A 128 -9.57 -7.76 -12.05
C CYS A 128 -8.94 -8.17 -13.39
N ASN A 129 -9.76 -8.22 -14.45
CA ASN A 129 -9.29 -8.40 -15.82
C ASN A 129 -8.67 -7.08 -16.32
N CYS A 130 -7.42 -6.84 -15.96
CA CYS A 130 -6.57 -5.86 -16.65
C CYS A 130 -5.78 -6.63 -17.73
N SER A 131 -6.46 -6.98 -18.82
CA SER A 131 -5.87 -7.53 -20.06
C SER A 131 -5.72 -6.42 -21.10
N HIS A 132 -4.55 -6.41 -21.75
CA HIS A 132 -4.10 -5.51 -22.82
C HIS A 132 -5.08 -5.36 -24.00
#